data_AF-A0A8S3DLJ6-F1
#
_entry.id   AF-A0A8S3DLJ6-F1
#
_cell.length_a   1.000
_cell.length_b   1.000
_cell.length_c   1.000
_cell.angle_alpha   90.00
_cell.angle_beta   90.00
_cell.angle_gamma   90.00
#
_symmetry.space_group_name_H-M   'P 1'
#
loop_
_entity.id
_entity.type
_entity.pdbx_description
1 polymer ?
#
loop_
_entity_poly.entity_id
_entity_poly.type
_entity_poly.pdbx_seq_one_letter_code
_entity_poly.pdbx_strand_id
1 'polypeptide(L)'
;MNFKISKNENNNDDPDPIPCIALALALLYYFRLPTNEDNVQRNDRSTPSREEFGDVLSKYIPGFVEIIQNELEQFVNTDHFVIPHGVAVNQAIREHIFSIVISIVTQIPLCIIGAPGKCFPRNISRFDEQKHLLLGQSKTLSFQIVLQNLQGSQLSAKEFCKHLPAIDPFFCLGSKYSRSEDIAATFERAIKREQQYKQNRIDTRCVVFLDEASLPDEKKMVLKVLHPYLDEGKVAFVAIANKSFDAANANRMICIYRSL
;
A
#
# COMPACT_ATOMS: atom_id res chain seq x y z
N MET A 1 19.56 34.49 0.14
CA MET A 1 20.37 34.02 1.28
C MET A 1 21.24 32.88 0.78
N ASN A 2 22.55 33.08 0.71
CA ASN A 2 23.54 32.08 0.29
C ASN A 2 23.77 31.09 1.43
N PHE A 3 23.47 29.81 1.22
CA PHE A 3 23.88 28.74 2.13
C PHE A 3 25.32 28.34 1.81
N LYS A 4 26.28 28.91 2.54
CA LYS A 4 27.62 28.34 2.69
C LYS A 4 27.51 27.15 3.64
N ILE A 5 27.60 25.94 3.11
CA ILE A 5 27.83 24.74 3.92
C ILE A 5 29.33 24.70 4.22
N SER A 6 29.68 24.97 5.47
CA SER A 6 31.00 24.72 6.02
C SER A 6 31.27 23.20 5.96
N LYS A 7 32.14 22.78 5.04
CA LYS A 7 32.76 21.46 5.10
C LYS A 7 33.69 21.42 6.30
N ASN A 8 33.41 20.56 7.27
CA ASN A 8 34.39 20.00 8.18
C ASN A 8 34.15 18.48 8.31
N GLU A 9 35.05 17.75 7.65
CA GLU A 9 35.72 16.50 8.04
C GLU A 9 34.90 15.27 8.53
N ASN A 10 34.94 14.24 7.67
CA ASN A 10 35.12 12.82 7.98
C ASN A 10 34.05 12.10 8.82
N ASN A 11 32.90 11.83 8.22
CA ASN A 11 32.21 10.54 8.34
C ASN A 11 31.64 10.18 6.96
N ASN A 12 32.01 9.01 6.43
CA ASN A 12 31.30 8.41 5.29
C ASN A 12 29.98 7.82 5.80
N ASP A 13 29.04 8.68 6.23
CA ASP A 13 27.69 8.31 6.67
C ASP A 13 26.68 8.47 5.51
N ASP A 14 27.11 8.29 4.26
CA ASP A 14 26.14 8.13 3.17
C ASP A 14 25.51 6.73 3.34
N PRO A 15 24.17 6.63 3.46
CA PRO A 15 23.51 5.35 3.64
C PRO A 15 23.79 4.46 2.42
N ASP A 16 24.02 3.17 2.66
CA ASP A 16 24.23 2.19 1.60
C ASP A 16 23.06 2.29 0.59
N PRO A 17 23.32 2.57 -0.70
CA PRO A 17 22.26 2.69 -1.69
C PRO A 17 21.59 1.35 -2.01
N ILE A 18 22.22 0.22 -1.68
CA ILE A 18 21.75 -1.12 -2.06
C ILE A 18 20.37 -1.44 -1.45
N PRO A 19 20.11 -1.26 -0.15
CA PRO A 19 18.77 -1.40 0.42
C PRO A 19 17.70 -0.55 -0.27
N CYS A 20 18.01 0.71 -0.58
CA CYS A 20 17.07 1.60 -1.26
C CYS A 20 16.72 1.10 -2.67
N ILE A 21 17.71 0.64 -3.42
CA ILE A 21 17.51 0.04 -4.75
C ILE A 21 16.68 -1.25 -4.63
N ALA A 22 17.01 -2.09 -3.65
CA ALA A 22 16.29 -3.33 -3.41
C ALA A 22 14.81 -3.08 -3.08
N LEU A 23 14.52 -2.13 -2.19
CA LEU A 23 13.15 -1.73 -1.84
C LEU A 23 12.38 -1.13 -3.01
N ALA A 24 13.02 -0.33 -3.87
CA ALA A 24 12.40 0.23 -5.06
C ALA A 24 12.01 -0.88 -6.06
N LEU A 25 12.92 -1.82 -6.33
CA LEU A 25 12.63 -3.02 -7.14
C LEU A 25 11.55 -3.89 -6.48
N ALA A 26 11.56 -3.96 -5.15
CA ALA A 26 10.59 -4.72 -4.39
C ALA A 26 9.17 -4.19 -4.63
N LEU A 27 9.00 -2.88 -4.43
CA LEU A 27 7.72 -2.20 -4.55
C LEU A 27 7.17 -2.24 -5.98
N LEU A 28 8.01 -2.04 -6.98
CA LEU A 28 7.57 -1.91 -8.38
C LEU A 28 7.32 -3.27 -9.06
N TYR A 29 8.12 -4.29 -8.74
CA TYR A 29 8.11 -5.57 -9.45
C TYR A 29 7.88 -6.76 -8.54
N TYR A 30 8.64 -6.89 -7.45
CA TYR A 30 8.63 -8.10 -6.61
C TYR A 30 7.30 -8.30 -5.87
N PHE A 31 6.69 -7.25 -5.33
CA PHE A 31 5.39 -7.31 -4.64
C PHE A 31 4.21 -7.45 -5.61
N ARG A 32 4.43 -7.13 -6.88
CA ARG A 32 3.44 -7.28 -7.96
C ARG A 32 3.30 -8.72 -8.43
N LEU A 33 4.32 -9.54 -8.24
CA LEU A 33 4.28 -10.93 -8.67
C LEU A 33 3.58 -11.82 -7.63
N PRO A 34 2.77 -12.80 -8.06
CA PRO A 34 2.19 -13.79 -7.16
C PRO A 34 3.27 -14.68 -6.55
N THR A 35 2.99 -15.25 -5.38
CA THR A 35 3.79 -16.36 -4.84
C THR A 35 3.56 -17.64 -5.66
N ASN A 36 4.48 -18.60 -5.54
CA ASN A 36 4.25 -19.96 -6.02
C ASN A 36 2.92 -20.55 -5.51
N GLU A 37 2.58 -20.29 -4.24
CA GLU A 37 1.32 -20.72 -3.64
C GLU A 37 0.09 -20.06 -4.31
N ASP A 38 0.17 -18.75 -4.59
CA ASP A 38 -0.88 -18.02 -5.31
C ASP A 38 -1.11 -18.60 -6.70
N ASN A 39 -0.04 -18.92 -7.43
CA ASN A 39 -0.10 -19.52 -8.76
C ASN A 39 -0.79 -20.89 -8.74
N VAL A 40 -0.46 -21.72 -7.74
CA VAL A 40 -1.13 -23.02 -7.52
C VAL A 40 -2.63 -22.81 -7.23
N GLN A 41 -2.98 -21.84 -6.36
CA GLN A 41 -4.37 -21.56 -6.01
C GLN A 41 -5.20 -21.02 -7.19
N ARG A 42 -4.57 -20.26 -8.09
CA ARG A 42 -5.19 -19.68 -9.30
C ARG A 42 -5.25 -20.66 -10.46
N ASN A 43 -4.61 -21.83 -10.33
CA ASN A 43 -4.42 -22.80 -11.40
C ASN A 43 -3.77 -22.16 -12.64
N ASP A 44 -2.91 -21.16 -12.43
CA ASP A 44 -2.14 -20.46 -13.45
C ASP A 44 -0.65 -20.68 -13.15
N ARG A 45 0.01 -21.44 -14.04
CA ARG A 45 1.45 -21.73 -13.96
C ARG A 45 2.26 -20.96 -15.00
N SER A 46 1.60 -20.11 -15.79
CA SER A 46 2.26 -19.37 -16.87
C SER A 46 2.87 -18.05 -16.40
N THR A 47 2.33 -17.49 -15.32
CA THR A 47 2.85 -16.25 -14.70
C THR A 47 4.06 -16.56 -13.83
N PRO A 48 5.23 -15.93 -14.05
CA PRO A 48 6.41 -16.14 -13.21
C PRO A 48 6.13 -15.73 -11.77
N SER A 49 6.66 -16.49 -10.81
CA SER A 49 6.44 -16.21 -9.40
C SER A 49 7.41 -15.16 -8.87
N ARG A 50 7.06 -14.56 -7.73
CA ARG A 50 7.98 -13.64 -7.06
C ARG A 50 9.24 -14.36 -6.59
N GLU A 51 9.14 -15.63 -6.19
CA GLU A 51 10.30 -16.43 -5.78
C GLU A 51 11.29 -16.58 -6.94
N GLU A 52 10.80 -16.93 -8.14
CA GLU A 52 11.63 -16.99 -9.35
C GLU A 52 12.30 -15.64 -9.66
N PHE A 53 11.56 -14.54 -9.51
CA PHE A 53 12.12 -13.20 -9.71
C PHE A 53 13.15 -12.83 -8.63
N GLY A 54 12.91 -13.23 -7.38
CA GLY A 54 13.83 -13.07 -6.26
C GLY A 54 15.15 -13.80 -6.51
N ASP A 55 15.10 -15.02 -7.04
CA ASP A 55 16.29 -15.80 -7.42
C ASP A 55 17.09 -15.14 -8.54
N VAL A 56 16.40 -14.55 -9.52
CA VAL A 56 17.06 -13.79 -10.60
C VAL A 56 17.76 -12.56 -10.04
N LEU A 57 17.09 -11.79 -9.18
CA LEU A 57 17.65 -10.58 -8.59
C LEU A 57 18.78 -10.88 -7.60
N SER A 58 18.72 -12.01 -6.90
CA SER A 58 19.75 -12.45 -5.96
C SER A 58 21.11 -12.69 -6.62
N LYS A 59 21.15 -12.90 -7.95
CA LYS A 59 22.40 -12.98 -8.72
C LYS A 59 23.11 -11.63 -8.88
N TYR A 60 22.37 -10.53 -8.81
CA TYR A 60 22.88 -9.17 -8.98
C TYR A 60 22.98 -8.41 -7.65
N ILE A 61 22.04 -8.67 -6.75
CA ILE A 61 21.99 -8.11 -5.39
C ILE A 61 22.01 -9.30 -4.43
N PRO A 62 23.18 -9.72 -3.93
CA PRO A 62 23.29 -10.85 -3.01
C PRO A 62 22.39 -10.63 -1.79
N GLY A 63 21.57 -11.65 -1.45
CA GLY A 63 20.63 -11.55 -0.34
C GLY A 63 19.44 -10.61 -0.59
N PHE A 64 19.07 -10.33 -1.84
CA PHE A 64 17.96 -9.42 -2.20
C PHE A 64 16.70 -9.63 -1.34
N VAL A 65 16.26 -10.90 -1.19
CA VAL A 65 15.05 -11.23 -0.41
C VAL A 65 15.25 -10.95 1.08
N GLU A 66 16.42 -11.27 1.63
CA GLU A 66 16.78 -11.05 3.03
C GLU A 66 16.89 -9.57 3.35
N ILE A 67 17.48 -8.78 2.44
CA ILE A 67 17.53 -7.31 2.54
C ILE A 67 16.11 -6.76 2.63
N ILE A 68 15.22 -7.14 1.71
CA ILE A 68 13.82 -6.66 1.74
C ILE A 68 13.13 -7.04 3.04
N GLN A 69 13.29 -8.28 3.51
CA GLN A 69 12.68 -8.73 4.76
C GLN A 69 13.19 -7.92 5.95
N ASN A 70 14.51 -7.76 6.08
CA ASN A 70 15.14 -6.99 7.15
C ASN A 70 14.71 -5.52 7.13
N GLU A 71 14.70 -4.89 5.96
CA GLU A 71 14.28 -3.50 5.81
C GLU A 71 12.80 -3.31 6.12
N LEU A 72 11.92 -4.25 5.71
CA LEU A 72 10.50 -4.19 6.07
C LEU A 72 10.27 -4.41 7.57
N GLU A 73 11.07 -5.26 8.21
CA GLU A 73 11.02 -5.49 9.66
C GLU A 73 11.53 -4.29 10.44
N GLN A 74 12.59 -3.64 9.96
CA GLN A 74 13.07 -2.39 10.54
C GLN A 74 12.11 -1.23 10.28
N PHE A 75 11.42 -1.19 9.15
CA PHE A 75 10.44 -0.15 8.85
C PHE A 75 9.17 -0.33 9.69
N VAL A 76 8.58 -1.53 9.68
CA VAL A 76 7.31 -1.85 10.37
C VAL A 76 7.59 -2.68 11.62
N ASN A 77 7.93 -2.00 12.71
CA ASN A 77 8.07 -2.57 14.05
C ASN A 77 7.28 -1.77 15.10
N THR A 78 7.28 -2.27 16.33
CA THR A 78 6.58 -1.66 17.47
C THR A 78 7.23 -0.37 17.97
N ASP A 79 8.45 -0.05 17.56
CA ASP A 79 9.13 1.20 17.89
C ASP A 79 8.70 2.32 16.93
N HIS A 80 8.48 1.98 15.66
CA HIS A 80 8.06 2.91 14.61
C HIS A 80 6.55 3.08 14.49
N PHE A 81 5.76 2.02 14.77
CA PHE A 81 4.30 2.05 14.67
C PHE A 81 3.64 1.55 15.96
N VAL A 82 2.55 2.20 16.34
CA VAL A 82 1.59 1.67 17.33
C VAL A 82 0.73 0.63 16.63
N ILE A 83 0.94 -0.63 16.99
CA ILE A 83 0.18 -1.76 16.47
C ILE A 83 -0.88 -2.17 17.50
N PRO A 84 -2.16 -2.30 17.11
CA PRO A 84 -3.22 -2.70 18.04
C PRO A 84 -2.94 -4.06 18.70
N HIS A 85 -3.32 -4.20 19.96
CA HIS A 85 -3.20 -5.46 20.69
C HIS A 85 -3.99 -6.58 19.97
N GLY A 86 -3.35 -7.74 19.83
CA GLY A 86 -3.94 -8.91 19.16
C GLY A 86 -3.68 -8.98 17.65
N VAL A 87 -3.03 -7.97 17.06
CA VAL A 87 -2.61 -8.01 15.65
C VAL A 87 -1.21 -8.61 15.54
N ALA A 88 -1.10 -9.77 14.91
CA ALA A 88 0.19 -10.36 14.55
C ALA A 88 0.72 -9.68 13.28
N VAL A 89 1.86 -9.01 13.37
CA VAL A 89 2.53 -8.37 12.21
C VAL A 89 3.25 -9.43 11.39
N ASN A 90 2.53 -10.01 10.43
CA ASN A 90 3.10 -10.93 9.45
C ASN A 90 3.71 -10.17 8.25
N GLN A 91 4.42 -10.88 7.38
CA GLN A 91 5.06 -10.31 6.20
C GLN A 91 4.08 -9.51 5.32
N ALA A 92 2.86 -10.01 5.10
CA ALA A 92 1.88 -9.31 4.27
C ALA A 92 1.45 -7.97 4.86
N ILE A 93 1.21 -7.89 6.18
CA ILE A 93 0.89 -6.63 6.86
C ILE A 93 2.06 -5.65 6.75
N ARG A 94 3.31 -6.11 6.89
CA ARG A 94 4.49 -5.25 6.70
C ARG A 94 4.56 -4.69 5.28
N GLU A 95 4.41 -5.57 4.28
CA GLU A 95 4.41 -5.17 2.87
C GLU A 95 3.26 -4.20 2.56
N HIS A 96 2.06 -4.42 3.10
CA HIS A 96 0.93 -3.51 2.94
C HIS A 96 1.20 -2.15 3.58
N ILE A 97 1.60 -2.11 4.86
CA ILE A 97 1.88 -0.86 5.58
C ILE A 97 2.98 -0.07 4.86
N PHE A 98 4.09 -0.73 4.53
CA PHE A 98 5.19 -0.12 3.79
C PHE A 98 4.69 0.49 2.48
N SER A 99 3.96 -0.29 1.68
CA SER A 99 3.51 0.16 0.37
C SER A 99 2.50 1.29 0.45
N ILE A 100 1.59 1.26 1.42
CA ILE A 100 0.62 2.35 1.67
C ILE A 100 1.37 3.63 2.05
N VAL A 101 2.31 3.56 2.99
CA VAL A 101 3.08 4.74 3.42
C VAL A 101 3.85 5.33 2.23
N ILE A 102 4.60 4.50 1.49
CA ILE A 102 5.37 4.97 0.34
C ILE A 102 4.47 5.53 -0.77
N SER A 103 3.34 4.89 -1.05
CA SER A 103 2.34 5.37 -2.02
C SER A 103 1.78 6.75 -1.64
N ILE A 104 1.50 6.97 -0.36
CA ILE A 104 0.97 8.25 0.13
C ILE A 104 2.03 9.35 0.05
N VAL A 105 3.27 9.05 0.46
CA VAL A 105 4.38 10.01 0.44
C VAL A 105 4.75 10.39 -1.00
N THR A 106 4.80 9.42 -1.91
CA THR A 106 5.16 9.64 -3.32
C THR A 106 3.96 10.06 -4.19
N GLN A 107 2.74 9.99 -3.65
CA GLN A 107 1.49 10.16 -4.38
C GLN A 107 1.31 9.20 -5.57
N ILE A 108 2.05 8.08 -5.59
CA ILE A 108 1.89 7.05 -6.62
C ILE A 108 0.66 6.21 -6.29
N PRO A 109 -0.33 6.07 -7.20
CA PRO A 109 -1.51 5.26 -6.96
C PRO A 109 -1.17 3.81 -6.60
N LEU A 110 -1.80 3.29 -5.55
CA LEU A 110 -1.61 1.91 -5.08
C LEU A 110 -2.92 1.13 -5.10
N CYS A 111 -2.83 -0.13 -5.52
CA CYS A 111 -3.87 -1.12 -5.33
C CYS A 111 -3.33 -2.37 -4.63
N ILE A 112 -3.97 -2.75 -3.54
CA ILE A 112 -3.71 -4.01 -2.83
C ILE A 112 -4.79 -5.02 -3.23
N ILE A 113 -4.35 -6.08 -3.92
CA ILE A 113 -5.20 -7.15 -4.44
C ILE A 113 -4.96 -8.40 -3.62
N GLY A 114 -6.02 -8.96 -3.07
CA GLY A 114 -5.93 -10.24 -2.36
C GLY A 114 -7.26 -10.94 -2.28
N ALA A 115 -7.30 -12.22 -2.65
CA ALA A 115 -8.51 -13.02 -2.50
C ALA A 115 -8.99 -12.98 -1.03
N PRO A 116 -10.30 -12.89 -0.76
CA PRO A 116 -10.81 -13.21 0.56
C PRO A 116 -10.39 -14.66 0.79
N GLY A 117 -9.48 -14.91 1.75
CA GLY A 117 -8.85 -16.21 1.87
C GLY A 117 -9.90 -17.33 1.85
N LYS A 118 -9.67 -18.33 1.01
CA LYS A 118 -10.54 -19.50 0.96
C LYS A 118 -10.33 -20.30 2.24
N CYS A 119 -11.03 -19.97 3.33
CA CYS A 119 -11.39 -21.04 4.26
C CYS A 119 -12.35 -21.96 3.51
N PHE A 120 -11.82 -23.02 2.92
CA PHE A 120 -12.67 -24.10 2.44
C PHE A 120 -13.47 -24.63 3.63
N PRO A 121 -14.80 -24.79 3.55
CA PRO A 121 -15.58 -25.37 4.63
C PRO A 121 -15.29 -26.88 4.67
N ARG A 122 -14.18 -27.27 5.30
CA ARG A 122 -14.00 -28.66 5.73
C ARG A 122 -14.46 -28.73 7.18
N ASN A 123 -15.74 -29.09 7.34
CA ASN A 123 -16.39 -29.47 8.59
C ASN A 123 -16.23 -28.45 9.72
N ILE A 124 -17.05 -27.40 9.66
CA ILE A 124 -17.18 -26.38 10.70
C ILE A 124 -17.80 -27.03 11.94
N SER A 125 -16.95 -27.35 12.90
CA SER A 125 -17.32 -27.33 14.32
C SER A 125 -17.46 -25.85 14.70
N ARG A 126 -18.47 -25.51 15.51
CA ARG A 126 -18.96 -24.14 15.82
C ARG A 126 -17.97 -23.16 16.48
N PHE A 127 -16.66 -23.35 16.37
CA PHE A 127 -15.61 -22.51 16.98
C PHE A 127 -14.76 -21.73 15.97
N ASP A 128 -14.96 -21.88 14.65
CA ASP A 128 -14.12 -21.26 13.61
C ASP A 128 -14.79 -20.10 12.82
N GLU A 129 -15.84 -19.46 13.35
CA GLU A 129 -16.40 -18.25 12.72
C GLU A 129 -15.48 -17.02 12.83
N GLN A 130 -14.57 -16.99 13.81
CA GLN A 130 -13.71 -15.83 14.05
C GLN A 130 -12.51 -15.77 13.09
N LYS A 131 -12.16 -16.89 12.44
CA LYS A 131 -11.04 -16.96 11.48
C LYS A 131 -11.43 -16.48 10.08
N HIS A 132 -12.71 -16.58 9.72
CA HIS A 132 -13.23 -16.17 8.41
C HIS A 132 -13.34 -14.64 8.25
N LEU A 133 -13.45 -13.91 9.37
CA LEU A 133 -13.50 -12.45 9.37
C LEU A 133 -12.12 -11.80 9.18
N LEU A 134 -11.01 -12.53 9.35
CA LEU A 134 -9.64 -11.96 9.43
C LEU A 134 -8.97 -11.69 8.07
N LEU A 135 -9.49 -12.22 6.96
CA LEU A 135 -8.80 -12.19 5.65
C LEU A 135 -9.19 -10.99 4.79
N GLY A 136 -10.39 -10.46 4.98
CA GLY A 136 -10.73 -9.09 4.57
C GLY A 136 -10.14 -8.03 5.51
N GLN A 137 -9.86 -8.40 6.77
CA GLN A 137 -9.34 -7.47 7.77
C GLN A 137 -7.91 -7.04 7.49
N SER A 138 -6.97 -7.89 7.07
CA SER A 138 -5.55 -7.49 7.00
C SER A 138 -5.27 -6.28 6.09
N LYS A 139 -5.93 -6.19 4.93
CA LYS A 139 -5.73 -5.11 3.95
C LYS A 139 -6.26 -3.78 4.50
N THR A 140 -7.53 -3.77 4.93
CA THR A 140 -8.18 -2.59 5.50
C THR A 140 -7.56 -2.21 6.85
N LEU A 141 -7.17 -3.19 7.66
CA LEU A 141 -6.44 -3.01 8.93
C LEU A 141 -5.09 -2.35 8.69
N SER A 142 -4.35 -2.74 7.65
CA SER A 142 -3.06 -2.11 7.32
C SER A 142 -3.25 -0.61 7.03
N PHE A 143 -4.29 -0.25 6.28
CA PHE A 143 -4.64 1.16 6.06
C PHE A 143 -5.06 1.87 7.35
N GLN A 144 -5.86 1.22 8.21
CA GLN A 144 -6.25 1.78 9.50
C GLN A 144 -5.05 2.00 10.43
N ILE A 145 -4.09 1.07 10.48
CA ILE A 145 -2.85 1.23 11.25
C ILE A 145 -2.09 2.45 10.76
N VAL A 146 -1.93 2.61 9.44
CA VAL A 146 -1.26 3.79 8.86
C VAL A 146 -2.01 5.08 9.23
N LEU A 147 -3.33 5.11 9.10
CA LEU A 147 -4.15 6.28 9.44
C LEU A 147 -4.06 6.67 10.92
N GLN A 148 -4.02 5.69 11.82
CA GLN A 148 -3.90 5.91 13.26
C GLN A 148 -2.50 6.42 13.65
N ASN A 149 -1.47 6.04 12.91
CA ASN A 149 -0.09 6.39 13.22
C ASN A 149 0.35 7.71 12.58
N LEU A 150 -0.17 8.06 11.39
CA LEU A 150 0.21 9.25 10.64
C LEU A 150 -0.78 10.40 10.86
N GLN A 151 -0.73 10.98 12.06
CA GLN A 151 -1.59 12.09 12.47
C GLN A 151 -0.86 13.44 12.48
N GLY A 152 0.37 13.47 11.93
CA GLY A 152 1.26 14.64 11.91
C GLY A 152 2.14 14.75 13.13
N SER A 153 3.06 15.72 13.12
CA SER A 153 4.15 15.83 14.10
C SER A 153 3.71 15.99 15.56
N GLN A 154 2.52 16.55 15.79
CA GLN A 154 2.00 16.81 17.14
C GLN A 154 1.21 15.63 17.73
N LEU A 155 0.53 14.84 16.89
CA LEU A 155 -0.41 13.80 17.32
C LEU A 155 0.12 12.38 17.14
N SER A 156 1.06 12.17 16.22
CA SER A 156 1.64 10.84 15.99
C SER A 156 2.40 10.38 17.23
N ALA A 157 2.08 9.19 17.73
CA ALA A 157 2.64 8.69 18.99
C ALA A 157 4.13 8.32 18.90
N LYS A 158 4.59 7.90 17.71
CA LYS A 158 5.96 7.43 17.48
C LYS A 158 6.77 8.50 16.74
N GLU A 159 8.03 8.69 17.15
CA GLU A 159 8.94 9.67 16.55
C GLU A 159 9.14 9.42 15.05
N PHE A 160 9.27 8.16 14.63
CA PHE A 160 9.35 7.81 13.21
C PHE A 160 8.17 8.38 12.40
N CYS A 161 6.94 8.16 12.87
CA CYS A 161 5.72 8.65 12.21
C CYS A 161 5.59 10.18 12.19
N LYS A 162 6.20 10.89 13.14
CA LYS A 162 6.18 12.37 13.16
C LYS A 162 6.98 13.00 12.01
N HIS A 163 7.91 12.25 11.41
CA HIS A 163 8.68 12.68 10.23
C HIS A 163 7.94 12.42 8.91
N LEU A 164 6.79 11.72 8.97
CA LEU A 164 5.93 11.45 7.83
C LEU A 164 4.75 12.43 7.82
N PRO A 165 4.18 12.76 6.65
CA PRO A 165 3.05 13.66 6.56
C PRO A 165 1.83 13.09 7.27
N ALA A 166 1.00 13.96 7.84
CA ALA A 166 -0.30 13.54 8.35
C ALA A 166 -1.21 13.07 7.20
N ILE A 167 -2.17 12.21 7.49
CA ILE A 167 -3.12 11.71 6.49
C ILE A 167 -4.52 12.27 6.74
N ASP A 168 -5.16 12.76 5.68
CA ASP A 168 -6.57 13.17 5.65
C ASP A 168 -7.35 12.28 4.66
N PRO A 169 -8.07 11.24 5.14
CA PRO A 169 -8.68 10.23 4.27
C PRO A 169 -10.04 10.66 3.70
N PHE A 170 -10.25 10.36 2.41
CA PHE A 170 -11.51 10.54 1.69
C PHE A 170 -12.01 9.17 1.23
N PHE A 171 -13.01 8.63 1.94
CA PHE A 171 -13.53 7.29 1.68
C PHE A 171 -14.50 7.27 0.50
N CYS A 172 -14.21 6.43 -0.48
CA CYS A 172 -15.12 6.06 -1.56
C CYS A 172 -15.68 4.66 -1.30
N LEU A 173 -16.99 4.54 -1.17
CA LEU A 173 -17.65 3.24 -1.07
C LEU A 173 -17.82 2.64 -2.47
N GLY A 174 -17.29 1.44 -2.71
CA GLY A 174 -17.50 0.65 -3.92
C GLY A 174 -18.87 -0.07 -3.96
N SER A 175 -19.95 0.56 -3.49
CA SER A 175 -21.26 -0.10 -3.42
C SER A 175 -21.94 -0.21 -4.79
N LYS A 176 -22.94 -1.10 -4.89
CA LYS A 176 -23.82 -1.25 -6.08
C LYS A 176 -24.52 0.05 -6.51
N TYR A 177 -24.52 1.11 -5.72
CA TYR A 177 -25.16 2.39 -6.04
C TYR A 177 -24.21 3.52 -6.40
N SER A 178 -22.90 3.33 -6.24
CA SER A 178 -21.93 4.40 -6.44
C SER A 178 -21.87 4.80 -7.90
N ARG A 179 -22.07 6.10 -8.17
CA ARG A 179 -22.02 6.68 -9.52
C ARG A 179 -20.63 7.25 -9.78
N SER A 180 -20.26 7.37 -11.05
CA SER A 180 -19.01 8.02 -11.47
C SER A 180 -18.90 9.44 -10.92
N GLU A 181 -20.02 10.14 -10.82
CA GLU A 181 -20.10 11.52 -10.32
C GLU A 181 -19.71 11.61 -8.84
N ASP A 182 -20.07 10.61 -8.02
CA ASP A 182 -19.77 10.61 -6.57
C ASP A 182 -18.27 10.41 -6.32
N ILE A 183 -17.64 9.57 -7.14
CA ILE A 183 -16.19 9.33 -7.12
C ILE A 183 -15.47 10.61 -7.54
N ALA A 184 -15.84 11.20 -8.67
CA ALA A 184 -15.28 12.46 -9.15
C ALA A 184 -15.44 13.58 -8.10
N ALA A 185 -16.63 13.76 -7.54
CA ALA A 185 -16.88 14.75 -6.49
C ALA A 185 -16.02 14.53 -5.23
N THR A 186 -15.67 13.28 -4.91
CA THR A 186 -14.78 12.97 -3.80
C THR A 186 -13.33 13.33 -4.13
N PHE A 187 -12.85 13.02 -5.33
CA PHE A 187 -11.55 13.46 -5.81
C PHE A 187 -11.42 14.99 -5.85
N GLU A 188 -12.42 15.70 -6.40
CA GLU A 188 -12.39 17.17 -6.45
C GLU A 188 -12.32 17.79 -5.04
N ARG A 189 -13.08 17.24 -4.08
CA ARG A 189 -13.00 17.67 -2.68
C ARG A 189 -11.61 17.42 -2.08
N ALA A 190 -11.04 16.23 -2.33
CA ALA A 190 -9.70 15.88 -1.86
C ALA A 190 -8.64 16.80 -2.48
N ILE A 191 -8.69 17.07 -3.79
CA ILE A 191 -7.76 17.95 -4.51
C ILE A 191 -7.83 19.37 -3.96
N LYS A 192 -9.05 19.89 -3.75
CA LYS A 192 -9.24 21.22 -3.17
C LYS A 192 -8.66 21.28 -1.75
N ARG A 193 -8.83 20.24 -0.95
CA ARG A 193 -8.28 20.15 0.41
C ARG A 193 -6.75 20.07 0.42
N GLU A 194 -6.17 19.26 -0.45
CA GLU A 194 -4.71 19.16 -0.65
C GLU A 194 -4.11 20.52 -1.04
N GLN A 195 -4.77 21.26 -1.94
CA GLN A 195 -4.34 22.62 -2.32
C GLN A 195 -4.36 23.58 -1.13
N GLN A 196 -5.38 23.50 -0.25
CA GLN A 196 -5.44 24.30 0.97
C GLN A 196 -4.28 23.96 1.92
N TYR A 197 -3.96 22.68 2.11
CA TYR A 197 -2.81 22.28 2.94
C TYR A 197 -1.49 22.80 2.36
N LYS A 198 -1.29 22.68 1.04
CA LYS A 198 -0.11 23.23 0.34
C LYS A 198 0.02 24.74 0.50
N GLN A 199 -1.08 25.49 0.34
CA GLN A 199 -1.10 26.95 0.52
C GLN A 199 -0.76 27.37 1.96
N ASN A 200 -1.30 26.64 2.93
CA ASN A 200 -1.08 26.91 4.36
C ASN A 200 0.21 26.28 4.90
N ARG A 201 1.02 25.61 4.06
CA ARG A 201 2.25 24.90 4.44
C ARG A 201 2.03 23.89 5.58
N ILE A 202 0.89 23.22 5.54
CA ILE A 202 0.55 22.15 6.48
C ILE A 202 1.02 20.83 5.84
N ASP A 203 1.86 20.08 6.56
CA ASP A 203 2.39 18.79 6.09
C ASP A 203 1.35 17.68 6.28
N THR A 204 0.36 17.67 5.39
CA THR A 204 -0.77 16.74 5.40
C THR A 204 -1.09 16.35 3.97
N ARG A 205 -1.34 15.06 3.75
CA ARG A 205 -1.70 14.50 2.46
C ARG A 205 -3.13 14.00 2.46
N CYS A 206 -3.90 14.47 1.48
CA CYS A 206 -5.22 13.91 1.22
C CYS A 206 -5.08 12.58 0.48
N VAL A 207 -5.77 11.56 1.00
CA VAL A 207 -5.74 10.19 0.44
C VAL A 207 -7.15 9.78 0.08
N VAL A 208 -7.42 9.52 -1.19
CA VAL A 208 -8.67 8.89 -1.60
C VAL A 208 -8.53 7.39 -1.40
N PHE A 209 -9.37 6.83 -0.54
CA PHE A 209 -9.37 5.41 -0.21
C PHE A 209 -10.61 4.73 -0.81
N LEU A 210 -10.38 3.75 -1.68
CA LEU A 210 -11.44 2.97 -2.31
C LEU A 210 -11.48 1.56 -1.71
N ASP A 211 -12.48 1.31 -0.88
CA ASP A 211 -12.74 -0.03 -0.33
C ASP A 211 -13.64 -0.84 -1.27
N GLU A 212 -13.41 -2.15 -1.32
CA GLU A 212 -14.16 -3.10 -2.14
C GLU A 212 -14.24 -2.73 -3.64
N ALA A 213 -13.10 -2.43 -4.28
CA ALA A 213 -13.10 -2.10 -5.71
C ALA A 213 -13.44 -3.27 -6.67
N SER A 214 -13.93 -4.39 -6.12
CA SER A 214 -14.40 -5.57 -6.88
C SER A 214 -15.82 -5.33 -7.40
N LEU A 215 -15.98 -4.34 -8.25
CA LEU A 215 -17.24 -4.03 -8.91
C LEU A 215 -17.58 -5.13 -9.95
N PRO A 216 -18.86 -5.46 -10.16
CA PRO A 216 -19.30 -6.35 -11.24
C PRO A 216 -18.80 -5.86 -12.61
N ASP A 217 -18.57 -6.77 -13.56
CA ASP A 217 -18.03 -6.45 -14.90
C ASP A 217 -18.79 -5.33 -15.63
N GLU A 218 -20.10 -5.24 -15.40
CA GLU A 218 -21.01 -4.22 -15.92
C GLU A 218 -20.68 -2.79 -15.45
N LYS A 219 -19.89 -2.62 -14.37
CA LYS A 219 -19.51 -1.33 -13.78
C LYS A 219 -18.03 -0.98 -13.92
N LYS A 220 -17.25 -1.73 -14.71
CA LYS A 220 -15.86 -1.34 -15.06
C LYS A 220 -15.78 0.06 -15.69
N MET A 221 -16.84 0.49 -16.37
CA MET A 221 -16.94 1.85 -16.94
C MET A 221 -16.93 2.95 -15.87
N VAL A 222 -17.45 2.69 -14.66
CA VAL A 222 -17.48 3.67 -13.56
C VAL A 222 -16.06 4.02 -13.11
N LEU A 223 -15.13 3.06 -13.16
CA LEU A 223 -13.74 3.26 -12.77
C LEU A 223 -12.93 4.04 -13.81
N LYS A 224 -13.41 4.20 -15.05
CA LYS A 224 -12.75 5.06 -16.04
C LYS A 224 -12.66 6.52 -15.59
N VAL A 225 -13.57 6.94 -14.71
CA VAL A 225 -13.53 8.26 -14.08
C VAL A 225 -12.24 8.48 -13.29
N LEU A 226 -11.58 7.40 -12.82
CA LEU A 226 -10.33 7.47 -12.08
C LEU A 226 -9.14 7.85 -12.96
N HIS A 227 -9.13 7.46 -14.24
CA HIS A 227 -7.96 7.64 -15.12
C HIS A 227 -7.35 9.04 -15.07
N PRO A 228 -8.10 10.15 -15.30
CA PRO A 228 -7.51 11.48 -15.23
C PRO A 228 -6.92 11.80 -13.86
N TYR A 229 -7.56 11.36 -12.78
CA TYR A 229 -7.08 11.62 -11.41
C TYR A 229 -5.82 10.83 -11.07
N LEU A 230 -5.74 9.57 -11.52
CA LEU A 230 -4.56 8.72 -11.32
C LEU A 230 -3.37 9.18 -12.16
N ASP A 231 -3.63 9.64 -13.39
CA ASP A 231 -2.59 10.15 -14.30
C ASP A 231 -2.02 11.49 -13.80
N GLU A 232 -2.85 12.36 -13.21
CA GLU A 232 -2.39 13.64 -12.65
C GLU A 232 -1.68 13.52 -11.30
N GLY A 233 -2.04 12.55 -10.46
CA GLY A 233 -1.38 12.32 -9.16
C GLY A 233 -1.47 13.49 -8.16
N LYS A 234 -2.51 14.35 -8.26
CA LYS A 234 -2.67 15.52 -7.39
C LYS A 234 -2.88 15.17 -5.91
N VAL A 235 -3.54 14.04 -5.66
CA VAL A 235 -3.82 13.45 -4.35
C VAL A 235 -3.38 11.99 -4.33
N ALA A 236 -3.06 11.47 -3.16
CA ALA A 236 -2.72 10.05 -3.04
C ALA A 236 -3.97 9.18 -3.21
N PHE A 237 -3.78 7.98 -3.76
CA PHE A 237 -4.86 7.03 -4.00
C PHE A 237 -4.46 5.63 -3.52
N VAL A 238 -5.32 5.02 -2.70
CA VAL A 238 -5.16 3.65 -2.22
C VAL A 238 -6.46 2.89 -2.45
N ALA A 239 -6.40 1.80 -3.21
CA ALA A 239 -7.52 0.91 -3.43
C ALA A 239 -7.26 -0.47 -2.83
N ILE A 240 -8.32 -1.06 -2.27
CA ILE A 240 -8.31 -2.46 -1.83
C ILE A 240 -9.30 -3.23 -2.69
N ALA A 241 -8.84 -4.35 -3.24
CA ALA A 241 -9.66 -5.19 -4.11
C ALA A 241 -9.46 -6.68 -3.83
N ASN A 242 -10.52 -7.44 -4.05
CA ASN A 242 -10.50 -8.90 -4.01
C ASN A 242 -10.19 -9.52 -5.38
N LYS A 243 -10.43 -8.77 -6.46
CA LYS A 243 -10.11 -9.13 -7.84
C LYS A 243 -9.24 -8.04 -8.46
N SER A 244 -8.43 -8.41 -9.44
CA SER A 244 -7.63 -7.46 -10.20
C SER A 244 -8.51 -6.48 -10.97
N PHE A 245 -8.06 -5.23 -11.04
CA PHE A 245 -8.59 -4.25 -11.97
C PHE A 245 -8.34 -4.67 -13.42
N ASP A 246 -9.07 -4.07 -14.35
CA ASP A 246 -8.71 -4.18 -15.77
C ASP A 246 -7.34 -3.53 -16.03
N ALA A 247 -6.68 -3.97 -17.11
CA ALA A 247 -5.33 -3.52 -17.43
C ALA A 247 -5.22 -2.00 -17.56
N ALA A 248 -6.28 -1.32 -18.02
CA ALA A 248 -6.31 0.14 -18.16
C ALA A 248 -6.14 0.86 -16.82
N ASN A 249 -6.77 0.37 -15.76
CA ASN A 249 -6.62 0.89 -14.41
C ASN A 249 -5.33 0.38 -13.76
N ALA A 250 -5.06 -0.93 -13.85
CA ALA A 250 -3.89 -1.55 -13.23
C ALA A 250 -2.56 -1.00 -13.74
N ASN A 251 -2.48 -0.54 -14.99
CA ASN A 251 -1.26 0.06 -15.54
C ASN A 251 -0.96 1.47 -15.02
N ARG A 252 -1.93 2.12 -14.37
CA ARG A 252 -1.80 3.46 -13.78
C ARG A 252 -1.47 3.44 -12.29
N MET A 253 -1.31 2.25 -11.72
CA MET A 253 -1.11 2.04 -10.29
C MET A 253 -0.09 0.94 -10.03
N ILE A 254 0.55 1.01 -8.87
CA ILE A 254 1.29 -0.12 -8.32
C ILE A 254 0.26 -1.13 -7.83
N CYS A 255 0.28 -2.34 -8.38
CA CYS A 255 -0.58 -3.44 -7.93
C CYS A 255 0.25 -4.41 -7.10
N ILE A 256 -0.19 -4.67 -5.87
CA ILE A 256 0.43 -5.66 -4.99
C ILE A 256 -0.52 -6.83 -4.84
N TYR A 257 0.00 -8.05 -5.04
CA TYR A 257 -0.79 -9.27 -4.91
C TYR A 257 -0.41 -10.02 -3.64
N ARG A 258 -1.40 -10.30 -2.78
CA ARG A 258 -1.24 -11.13 -1.59
C ARG A 258 -2.47 -11.98 -1.34
N SER A 259 -2.34 -13.31 -1.40
CA SER A 259 -3.22 -14.16 -0.59
C SER A 259 -2.60 -14.36 0.80
N LEU A 260 -3.46 -14.40 1.81
CA LEU A 260 -3.11 -14.80 3.18
C LEU A 260 -3.67 -16.20 3.45
#